data_AF-H0FW28-F1
#
_entry.id   AF-H0FW28-F1
#
_cell.length_a   1.000
_cell.length_b   1.000
_cell.length_c   1.000
_cell.angle_alpha   90.00
_cell.angle_beta   90.00
_cell.angle_gamma   90.00
#
_symmetry.space_group_name_H-M   'P 1'
#
loop_
_entity.id
_entity.type
_entity.pdbx_description
1 polymer ?
#
loop_
_entity_poly.entity_id
_entity_poly.type
_entity_poly.pdbx_seq_one_letter_code
_entity_poly.pdbx_strand_id
1 'polypeptide(L)'
;MNLGVHIPDPEQLAAIMAGLSAFSAVLVVSWPYVFRDTLSERMRRVEGERERIRQRERARLEEKSKVSLRVEPKRLFQAIVDRFRLAKQAEDGEIVRKLSMAGYRGHAAVTAFLAFRLIAPVAIFTACLLYILLVVRPEAPLLLVVAMAAAMGALGYFSPAIFVRNRITKRQQSIRRSWPEALDLLLITVEAGMGIESAFRKVGEEIGTQSPETAEEILLTTAELSYLQDRRQAFENLGQRTGVEGVRAVVTSLIQAEKYGTPLGQALRVMAQENRDMRMSEAEKRAAALPPKLTVPMILFFLPVLFAVIITPAVIQIMST
;
A
#
# COMPACT_ATOMS: atom_id res chain seq x y z
N MET A 1 5.87 29.21 -49.72
CA MET A 1 6.39 28.77 -48.41
C MET A 1 5.59 27.54 -48.01
N ASN A 2 6.17 26.35 -48.17
CA ASN A 2 5.47 25.05 -48.11
C ASN A 2 5.06 24.69 -46.67
N LEU A 3 3.75 24.61 -46.42
CA LEU A 3 3.12 24.15 -45.16
C LEU A 3 2.79 22.64 -45.17
N GLY A 4 3.58 21.83 -45.91
CA GLY A 4 3.28 20.41 -46.16
C GLY A 4 4.16 19.38 -45.43
N VAL A 5 5.01 19.78 -44.49
CA VAL A 5 6.12 18.92 -43.99
C VAL A 5 5.90 18.34 -42.59
N HIS A 6 4.73 18.52 -41.96
CA HIS A 6 4.43 17.95 -40.63
C HIS A 6 3.13 17.15 -40.60
N ILE A 7 2.85 16.39 -41.66
CA ILE A 7 1.93 15.25 -41.53
C ILE A 7 2.82 14.07 -41.15
N PRO A 8 2.76 13.55 -39.91
CA PRO A 8 3.48 12.33 -39.57
C PRO A 8 3.04 11.23 -40.53
N ASP A 9 4.01 10.50 -41.08
CA ASP A 9 3.75 9.45 -42.05
C ASP A 9 2.66 8.49 -41.53
N PRO A 10 1.79 7.93 -42.40
CA PRO A 10 0.73 7.01 -41.98
C PRO A 10 1.24 5.86 -41.09
N GLU A 11 2.49 5.46 -41.31
CA GLU A 11 3.21 4.46 -40.52
C GLU A 11 3.57 4.94 -39.11
N GLN A 12 3.93 6.22 -38.93
CA GLN A 12 4.19 6.80 -37.61
C GLN A 12 2.90 6.94 -36.80
N LEU A 13 1.79 7.32 -37.43
CA LEU A 13 0.47 7.36 -36.78
C LEU A 13 -0.01 5.95 -36.40
N ALA A 14 0.19 4.96 -37.27
CA ALA A 14 -0.11 3.56 -36.96
C ALA A 14 0.75 3.04 -35.80
N ALA A 15 2.04 3.39 -35.74
CA ALA A 15 2.93 3.01 -34.66
C ALA A 15 2.52 3.63 -33.31
N ILE A 16 2.10 4.90 -33.30
CA ILE A 16 1.60 5.58 -32.08
C ILE A 16 0.29 4.93 -31.60
N MET A 17 -0.64 4.65 -32.51
CA MET A 17 -1.92 4.01 -32.18
C MET A 17 -1.75 2.55 -31.72
N ALA A 18 -0.82 1.82 -32.33
CA ALA A 18 -0.46 0.46 -31.91
C ALA A 18 0.24 0.45 -30.55
N GLY A 19 1.10 1.43 -30.26
CA GLY A 19 1.69 1.61 -28.93
C GLY A 19 0.63 1.90 -27.86
N LEU A 20 -0.36 2.75 -28.19
CA LEU A 20 -1.48 3.07 -27.31
C LEU A 20 -2.37 1.84 -27.03
N SER A 21 -2.61 1.01 -28.05
CA SER A 21 -3.40 -0.22 -27.93
C SER A 21 -2.70 -1.28 -27.06
N ALA A 22 -1.38 -1.46 -27.24
CA ALA A 22 -0.58 -2.36 -26.41
C ALA A 22 -0.57 -1.93 -24.94
N PHE A 23 -0.39 -0.62 -24.71
CA PHE A 23 -0.44 -0.03 -23.38
C PHE A 23 -1.82 -0.23 -22.73
N SER A 24 -2.89 -0.04 -23.50
CA SER A 24 -4.26 -0.29 -23.05
C SER A 24 -4.52 -1.77 -22.72
N ALA A 25 -4.06 -2.71 -23.55
CA ALA A 25 -4.23 -4.14 -23.29
C ALA A 25 -3.50 -4.61 -22.03
N VAL A 26 -2.28 -4.12 -21.80
CA VAL A 26 -1.51 -4.40 -20.58
C VAL A 26 -2.19 -3.81 -19.36
N LEU A 27 -2.75 -2.60 -19.47
CA LEU A 27 -3.53 -1.99 -18.39
C LEU A 27 -4.81 -2.78 -18.08
N VAL A 28 -5.55 -3.25 -19.09
CA VAL A 28 -6.79 -4.03 -18.92
C VAL A 28 -6.52 -5.41 -18.30
N VAL A 29 -5.47 -6.11 -18.73
CA VAL A 29 -5.09 -7.41 -18.14
C VAL A 29 -4.52 -7.23 -16.72
N SER A 30 -3.86 -6.12 -16.44
CA SER A 30 -3.35 -5.79 -15.10
C SER A 30 -4.43 -5.26 -14.16
N TRP A 31 -5.51 -4.68 -14.70
CA TRP A 31 -6.64 -4.11 -13.95
C TRP A 31 -7.25 -5.07 -12.91
N PRO A 32 -7.58 -6.33 -13.24
CA PRO A 32 -8.14 -7.28 -12.28
C PRO A 32 -7.12 -7.79 -11.24
N TYR A 33 -5.83 -7.48 -11.36
CA TYR A 33 -4.82 -7.81 -10.35
C TYR A 33 -4.47 -6.60 -9.47
N VAL A 34 -4.51 -5.39 -10.03
CA VAL A 34 -4.23 -4.14 -9.31
C VAL A 34 -5.44 -3.71 -8.45
N PHE A 35 -6.65 -3.89 -9.00
CA PHE A 35 -7.93 -3.52 -8.37
C PHE A 35 -8.77 -4.74 -8.00
N ARG A 36 -8.17 -5.80 -7.44
CA ARG A 36 -9.01 -6.76 -6.68
C ARG A 36 -9.61 -6.03 -5.49
N ASP A 37 -10.93 -5.92 -5.55
CA ASP A 37 -11.77 -5.33 -4.53
C ASP A 37 -11.72 -6.23 -3.29
N THR A 38 -10.81 -5.89 -2.37
CA THR A 38 -10.52 -6.70 -1.18
C THR A 38 -11.65 -6.68 -0.17
N LEU A 39 -12.68 -5.84 -0.36
CA LEU A 39 -13.79 -5.70 0.60
C LEU A 39 -14.80 -6.85 0.47
N SER A 40 -15.17 -7.21 -0.76
CA SER A 40 -16.12 -8.29 -1.05
C SER A 40 -15.55 -9.68 -0.69
N GLU A 41 -14.25 -9.90 -0.94
CA GLU A 41 -13.58 -11.16 -0.57
C GLU A 41 -13.29 -11.27 0.93
N ARG A 42 -13.07 -10.16 1.65
CA ARG A 42 -12.83 -10.19 3.11
C ARG A 42 -14.12 -10.37 3.90
N MET A 43 -15.22 -9.72 3.52
CA MET A 43 -16.53 -9.97 4.14
C MET A 43 -16.98 -11.42 3.93
N ARG A 44 -16.79 -11.97 2.72
CA ARG A 44 -17.12 -13.38 2.42
C ARG A 44 -16.24 -14.40 3.14
N ARG A 45 -15.02 -14.02 3.58
CA ARG A 45 -14.15 -14.85 4.43
C ARG A 45 -14.56 -14.80 5.91
N VAL A 46 -15.03 -13.66 6.41
CA VAL A 46 -15.47 -13.52 7.81
C VAL A 46 -16.85 -14.16 8.04
N GLU A 47 -17.74 -14.10 7.05
CA GLU A 47 -19.05 -14.77 7.09
C GLU A 47 -18.92 -16.29 6.97
N GLY A 48 -17.94 -16.78 6.19
CA GLY A 48 -17.66 -18.21 6.04
C GLY A 48 -16.82 -18.84 7.16
N GLU A 49 -16.01 -18.07 7.90
CA GLU A 49 -15.18 -18.62 8.98
C GLU A 49 -15.98 -18.94 10.24
N ARG A 50 -17.01 -18.16 10.59
CA ARG A 50 -17.89 -18.48 11.73
C ARG A 50 -18.64 -19.79 11.50
N GLU A 51 -19.08 -20.06 10.28
CA GLU A 51 -19.77 -21.31 9.90
C GLU A 51 -18.80 -22.51 9.85
N ARG A 52 -17.58 -22.31 9.34
CA ARG A 52 -16.52 -23.35 9.28
C ARG A 52 -15.96 -23.72 10.64
N ILE A 53 -15.89 -22.78 11.59
CA ILE A 53 -15.46 -23.04 12.97
C ILE A 53 -16.53 -23.86 13.70
N ARG A 54 -17.82 -23.53 13.52
CA ARG A 54 -18.95 -24.29 14.09
C ARG A 54 -19.06 -25.71 13.53
N GLN A 55 -18.84 -25.87 12.22
CA GLN A 55 -18.81 -27.19 11.56
C GLN A 55 -17.56 -28.01 11.94
N ARG A 56 -16.38 -27.38 12.08
CA ARG A 56 -15.17 -28.06 12.58
C ARG A 56 -15.27 -28.47 14.04
N GLU A 57 -15.94 -27.71 14.89
CA GLU A 57 -16.18 -28.10 16.28
C GLU A 57 -17.19 -29.25 16.39
N ARG A 58 -18.28 -29.24 15.59
CA ARG A 58 -19.19 -30.39 15.52
C ARG A 58 -18.51 -31.64 14.98
N ALA A 59 -17.71 -31.52 13.92
CA ALA A 59 -16.90 -32.64 13.40
C ALA A 59 -15.85 -33.13 14.41
N ARG A 60 -15.19 -32.23 15.17
CA ARG A 60 -14.24 -32.61 16.24
C ARG A 60 -14.92 -33.30 17.43
N LEU A 61 -16.17 -32.98 17.72
CA LEU A 61 -16.95 -33.64 18.79
C LEU A 61 -17.38 -35.05 18.37
N GLU A 62 -17.66 -35.27 17.08
CA GLU A 62 -17.94 -36.60 16.52
C GLU A 62 -16.66 -37.44 16.34
N GLU A 63 -15.54 -36.82 15.96
CA GLU A 63 -14.25 -37.49 15.69
C GLU A 63 -13.47 -37.84 16.96
N LYS A 64 -13.76 -37.20 18.11
CA LYS A 64 -13.21 -37.60 19.42
C LYS A 64 -13.64 -39.00 19.89
N SER A 65 -14.52 -39.68 19.15
CA SER A 65 -14.90 -41.08 19.40
C SER A 65 -14.04 -42.11 18.65
N LYS A 66 -13.23 -41.72 17.64
CA LYS A 66 -12.43 -42.70 16.86
C LYS A 66 -10.99 -42.24 16.61
N VAL A 67 -10.13 -42.72 17.52
CA VAL A 67 -8.81 -43.34 17.27
C VAL A 67 -7.75 -42.57 16.48
N SER A 68 -6.59 -42.49 17.14
CA SER A 68 -5.22 -42.26 16.69
C SER A 68 -4.88 -42.64 15.23
N LEU A 69 -3.94 -41.89 14.64
CA LEU A 69 -2.61 -42.40 14.30
C LEU A 69 -1.66 -41.29 13.85
N ARG A 70 -0.46 -41.38 14.42
CA ARG A 70 0.77 -40.61 14.22
C ARG A 70 1.20 -40.59 12.74
N VAL A 71 1.58 -39.43 12.21
CA VAL A 71 2.40 -39.34 10.98
C VAL A 71 3.54 -38.37 11.22
N GLU A 72 4.76 -38.89 11.17
CA GLU A 72 6.00 -38.09 11.18
C GLU A 72 6.18 -37.29 9.87
N PRO A 73 6.84 -36.12 9.93
CA PRO A 73 7.03 -35.26 8.77
C PRO A 73 8.48 -35.26 8.23
N LYS A 74 8.63 -34.83 6.96
CA LYS A 74 9.85 -34.27 6.30
C LYS A 74 11.00 -35.23 5.94
N ARG A 75 11.26 -35.36 4.63
CA ARG A 75 12.65 -35.44 4.08
C ARG A 75 12.85 -34.75 2.73
N LEU A 76 11.82 -34.65 1.87
CA LEU A 76 11.99 -34.00 0.56
C LEU A 76 11.96 -32.46 0.62
N PHE A 77 11.16 -31.90 1.55
CA PHE A 77 10.95 -30.45 1.66
C PHE A 77 12.08 -29.72 2.42
N GLN A 78 12.87 -30.43 3.24
CA GLN A 78 14.01 -29.84 3.96
C GLN A 78 15.22 -29.63 3.03
N ALA A 79 15.47 -30.52 2.07
CA ALA A 79 16.63 -30.44 1.19
C ALA A 79 16.58 -29.25 0.19
N ILE A 80 15.38 -28.83 -0.22
CA ILE A 80 15.17 -27.67 -1.11
C ILE A 80 15.21 -26.36 -0.32
N VAL A 81 14.80 -26.39 0.94
CA VAL A 81 14.74 -25.22 1.83
C VAL A 81 16.11 -24.87 2.41
N ASP A 82 17.00 -25.85 2.62
CA ASP A 82 18.30 -25.61 3.28
C ASP A 82 19.41 -25.11 2.35
N ARG A 83 19.36 -25.37 1.03
CA ARG A 83 20.31 -24.77 0.07
C ARG A 83 20.02 -23.30 -0.28
N PHE A 84 18.82 -22.81 -0.01
CA PHE A 84 18.44 -21.41 -0.23
C PHE A 84 18.42 -20.55 1.04
N ARG A 85 18.73 -21.13 2.21
CA ARG A 85 18.56 -20.44 3.51
C ARG A 85 19.74 -19.59 3.99
N LEU A 86 20.91 -19.65 3.34
CA LEU A 86 22.09 -18.88 3.76
C LEU A 86 22.38 -17.63 2.91
N ALA A 87 21.92 -17.55 1.66
CA ALA A 87 21.94 -16.29 0.88
C ALA A 87 20.73 -15.37 1.19
N LYS A 88 19.70 -15.94 1.82
CA LYS A 88 18.38 -15.34 2.11
C LYS A 88 18.34 -14.57 3.44
N GLN A 89 19.38 -14.64 4.27
CA GLN A 89 19.43 -14.01 5.60
C GLN A 89 19.87 -12.53 5.62
N ALA A 90 20.27 -11.93 4.49
CA ALA A 90 20.77 -10.54 4.45
C ALA A 90 19.88 -9.53 3.68
N GLU A 91 18.86 -9.98 2.93
CA GLU A 91 17.85 -9.12 2.26
C GLU A 91 16.45 -9.19 2.93
N ASP A 92 16.21 -10.19 3.79
CA ASP A 92 14.87 -10.62 4.19
C ASP A 92 14.20 -9.76 5.27
N GLY A 93 14.92 -8.92 6.01
CA GLY A 93 14.31 -8.08 7.05
C GLY A 93 13.45 -6.96 6.47
N GLU A 94 13.94 -6.28 5.44
CA GLU A 94 13.27 -5.07 4.91
C GLU A 94 12.07 -5.42 4.02
N ILE A 95 12.17 -6.45 3.19
CA ILE A 95 11.07 -6.91 2.33
C ILE A 95 9.93 -7.47 3.19
N VAL A 96 10.26 -8.27 4.21
CA VAL A 96 9.26 -8.78 5.16
C VAL A 96 8.58 -7.63 5.90
N ARG A 97 9.33 -6.60 6.33
CA ARG A 97 8.76 -5.40 6.95
C ARG A 97 7.86 -4.62 5.99
N LYS A 98 8.25 -4.46 4.73
CA LYS A 98 7.41 -3.79 3.71
C LYS A 98 6.12 -4.58 3.44
N LEU A 99 6.21 -5.90 3.34
CA LEU A 99 5.04 -6.75 3.15
C LEU A 99 4.13 -6.78 4.38
N SER A 100 4.68 -6.78 5.59
CA SER A 100 3.89 -6.69 6.83
C SER A 100 3.18 -5.34 6.94
N MET A 101 3.84 -4.23 6.58
CA MET A 101 3.20 -2.91 6.46
C MET A 101 2.07 -2.91 5.42
N ALA A 102 2.21 -3.65 4.33
CA ALA A 102 1.18 -3.81 3.31
C ALA A 102 -0.01 -4.70 3.76
N GLY A 103 0.08 -5.34 4.93
CA GLY A 103 -0.94 -6.28 5.44
C GLY A 103 -0.79 -7.70 4.90
N TYR A 104 0.27 -8.01 4.16
CA TYR A 104 0.57 -9.36 3.69
C TYR A 104 1.51 -10.05 4.67
N ARG A 105 0.95 -10.99 5.45
CA ARG A 105 1.67 -11.71 6.50
C ARG A 105 1.97 -13.15 6.07
N GLY A 106 3.13 -13.66 6.50
CA GLY A 106 3.51 -15.07 6.33
C GLY A 106 4.49 -15.34 5.18
N HIS A 107 5.09 -16.54 5.21
CA HIS A 107 6.13 -16.95 4.26
C HIS A 107 5.61 -16.97 2.80
N ALA A 108 4.34 -17.36 2.62
CA ALA A 108 3.70 -17.43 1.30
C ALA A 108 3.64 -16.07 0.60
N ALA A 109 3.45 -14.97 1.34
CA ALA A 109 3.43 -13.63 0.76
C ALA A 109 4.81 -13.19 0.26
N VAL A 110 5.87 -13.52 1.01
CA VAL A 110 7.25 -13.23 0.62
C VAL A 110 7.63 -14.02 -0.63
N THR A 111 7.30 -15.32 -0.67
CA THR A 111 7.57 -16.16 -1.84
C THR A 111 6.77 -15.71 -3.06
N ALA A 112 5.51 -15.29 -2.88
CA ALA A 112 4.67 -14.77 -3.96
C ALA A 112 5.21 -13.44 -4.50
N PHE A 113 5.67 -12.54 -3.63
CA PHE A 113 6.30 -11.28 -4.05
C PHE A 113 7.60 -11.52 -4.84
N LEU A 114 8.47 -12.41 -4.35
CA LEU A 114 9.71 -12.78 -5.05
C LEU A 114 9.41 -13.45 -6.39
N ALA A 115 8.44 -14.36 -6.44
CA ALA A 115 7.99 -14.99 -7.69
C ALA A 115 7.46 -13.94 -8.68
N PHE A 116 6.62 -13.02 -8.22
CA PHE A 116 6.09 -11.95 -9.06
C PHE A 116 7.20 -10.99 -9.54
N ARG A 117 8.19 -10.69 -8.69
CA ARG A 117 9.37 -9.88 -9.05
C ARG A 117 10.25 -10.52 -10.13
N LEU A 118 10.31 -11.85 -10.18
CA LEU A 118 11.05 -12.61 -11.20
C LEU A 118 10.22 -12.84 -12.48
N ILE A 119 8.94 -13.16 -12.33
CA ILE A 119 8.06 -13.52 -13.46
C ILE A 119 7.59 -12.28 -14.21
N ALA A 120 7.27 -11.16 -13.54
CA ALA A 120 6.71 -9.98 -14.18
C ALA A 120 7.61 -9.37 -15.28
N PRO A 121 8.93 -9.18 -15.07
CA PRO A 121 9.83 -8.68 -16.12
C PRO A 121 9.88 -9.61 -17.33
N VAL A 122 9.96 -10.93 -17.10
CA VAL A 122 10.06 -11.94 -18.16
C VAL A 122 8.76 -12.03 -18.94
N ALA A 123 7.62 -11.99 -18.26
CA ALA A 123 6.30 -11.97 -18.89
C ALA A 123 6.10 -10.70 -19.73
N ILE A 124 6.45 -9.52 -19.20
CA ILE A 124 6.34 -8.25 -19.90
C ILE A 124 7.30 -8.21 -21.10
N PHE A 125 8.54 -8.66 -20.93
CA PHE A 125 9.52 -8.77 -22.01
C PHE A 125 9.01 -9.66 -23.14
N THR A 126 8.55 -10.87 -22.81
CA THR A 126 8.07 -11.85 -23.80
C THR A 126 6.81 -11.36 -24.51
N ALA A 127 5.86 -10.79 -23.77
CA ALA A 127 4.65 -10.22 -24.36
C ALA A 127 4.97 -9.02 -25.27
N CYS A 128 5.88 -8.13 -24.85
CA CYS A 128 6.29 -6.97 -25.64
C CYS A 128 7.06 -7.39 -26.90
N LEU A 129 7.96 -8.38 -26.78
CA LEU A 129 8.70 -8.94 -27.91
C LEU A 129 7.76 -9.60 -28.93
N LEU A 130 6.83 -10.46 -28.48
CA LEU A 130 5.83 -11.08 -29.35
C LEU A 130 4.93 -10.05 -30.02
N TYR A 131 4.51 -9.01 -29.28
CA TYR A 131 3.68 -7.94 -29.83
C TYR A 131 4.40 -7.17 -30.94
N ILE A 132 5.65 -6.76 -30.71
CA ILE A 132 6.43 -6.02 -31.71
C ILE A 132 6.70 -6.88 -32.95
N LEU A 133 7.00 -8.17 -32.78
CA LEU A 133 7.28 -9.07 -33.90
C LEU A 133 6.03 -9.46 -34.71
N LEU A 134 4.88 -9.66 -34.06
CA LEU A 134 3.66 -10.13 -34.75
C LEU A 134 2.82 -8.98 -35.33
N VAL A 135 2.73 -7.83 -34.64
CA VAL A 135 1.80 -6.74 -34.96
C VAL A 135 2.50 -5.58 -35.67
N VAL A 136 3.66 -5.13 -35.15
CA VAL A 136 4.35 -3.95 -35.69
C VAL A 136 5.16 -4.29 -36.93
N ARG A 137 5.66 -5.54 -37.04
CA ARG A 137 6.53 -6.02 -38.13
C ARG A 137 7.55 -4.97 -38.59
N PRO A 138 8.45 -4.54 -37.69
CA PRO A 138 9.38 -3.49 -38.03
C PRO A 138 10.35 -3.97 -39.12
N GLU A 139 10.61 -3.14 -40.13
CA GLU A 139 11.78 -3.30 -41.01
C GLU A 139 13.11 -3.03 -40.28
N ALA A 140 13.04 -2.63 -39.00
CA ALA A 140 14.17 -2.35 -38.15
C ALA A 140 14.97 -3.64 -37.81
N PRO A 141 16.29 -3.51 -37.55
CA PRO A 141 17.12 -4.63 -37.15
C PRO A 141 16.61 -5.27 -35.85
N LEU A 142 16.60 -6.61 -35.82
CA LEU A 142 16.12 -7.43 -34.68
C LEU A 142 16.75 -7.01 -33.34
N LEU A 143 17.98 -6.50 -33.36
CA LEU A 143 18.69 -5.98 -32.19
C LEU A 143 17.99 -4.77 -31.55
N LEU A 144 17.43 -3.86 -32.33
CA LEU A 144 16.71 -2.68 -31.82
C LEU A 144 15.36 -3.07 -31.20
N VAL A 145 14.66 -4.04 -31.77
CA VAL A 145 13.42 -4.60 -31.24
C VAL A 145 13.65 -5.28 -29.89
N VAL A 146 14.70 -6.10 -29.79
CA VAL A 146 15.06 -6.76 -28.53
C VAL A 146 15.49 -5.74 -27.48
N ALA A 147 16.22 -4.69 -27.87
CA ALA A 147 16.62 -3.60 -26.94
C ALA A 147 15.41 -2.84 -26.38
N MET A 148 14.40 -2.53 -27.22
CA MET A 148 13.16 -1.89 -26.77
C MET A 148 12.34 -2.80 -25.85
N ALA A 149 12.20 -4.08 -26.20
CA ALA A 149 11.51 -5.05 -25.34
C ALA A 149 12.22 -5.22 -24.00
N ALA A 150 13.57 -5.23 -24.01
CA ALA A 150 14.38 -5.29 -22.79
C ALA A 150 14.20 -4.04 -21.91
N ALA A 151 14.13 -2.85 -22.50
CA ALA A 151 13.85 -1.62 -21.77
C ALA A 151 12.47 -1.66 -21.10
N MET A 152 11.44 -2.15 -21.79
CA MET A 152 10.09 -2.32 -21.24
C MET A 152 10.03 -3.41 -20.14
N GLY A 153 10.75 -4.52 -20.33
CA GLY A 153 10.90 -5.56 -19.30
C GLY A 153 11.59 -5.05 -18.05
N ALA A 154 12.62 -4.19 -18.20
CA ALA A 154 13.30 -3.53 -17.10
C ALA A 154 12.37 -2.59 -16.33
N LEU A 155 11.49 -1.86 -17.01
CA LEU A 155 10.42 -1.09 -16.33
C LEU A 155 9.44 -2.00 -15.59
N GLY A 156 9.14 -3.18 -16.14
CA GLY A 156 8.32 -4.22 -15.51
C GLY A 156 8.86 -4.71 -14.15
N TYR A 157 10.18 -4.68 -13.95
CA TYR A 157 10.81 -5.02 -12.67
C TYR A 157 10.43 -4.08 -11.52
N PHE A 158 10.14 -2.82 -11.82
CA PHE A 158 9.73 -1.85 -10.80
C PHE A 158 8.24 -1.97 -10.43
N SER A 159 7.42 -2.59 -11.27
CA SER A 159 5.96 -2.71 -11.07
C SER A 159 5.58 -3.36 -9.71
N PRO A 160 6.15 -4.52 -9.30
CA PRO A 160 5.86 -5.13 -8.01
C PRO A 160 6.17 -4.21 -6.81
N ALA A 161 7.29 -3.49 -6.87
CA ALA A 161 7.71 -2.61 -5.80
C ALA A 161 6.77 -1.39 -5.67
N ILE A 162 6.33 -0.83 -6.81
CA ILE A 162 5.37 0.26 -6.86
C ILE A 162 4.01 -0.20 -6.32
N PHE A 163 3.55 -1.40 -6.69
CA PHE A 163 2.28 -1.95 -6.20
C PHE A 163 2.28 -2.10 -4.67
N VAL A 164 3.33 -2.69 -4.10
CA VAL A 164 3.46 -2.84 -2.65
C VAL A 164 3.51 -1.48 -1.96
N ARG A 165 4.30 -0.55 -2.47
CA ARG A 165 4.37 0.82 -1.93
C ARG A 165 3.00 1.51 -1.94
N ASN A 166 2.26 1.44 -3.05
CA ASN A 166 0.92 2.02 -3.14
C ASN A 166 -0.05 1.38 -2.14
N ARG A 167 0.01 0.06 -1.95
CA ARG A 167 -0.80 -0.65 -0.95
C ARG A 167 -0.43 -0.23 0.47
N ILE A 168 0.87 -0.11 0.79
CA ILE A 168 1.35 0.40 2.08
C ILE A 168 0.79 1.81 2.32
N THR A 169 0.95 2.73 1.37
CA THR A 169 0.49 4.12 1.53
C THR A 169 -1.02 4.20 1.74
N LYS A 170 -1.83 3.44 1.00
CA LYS A 170 -3.29 3.39 1.20
C LYS A 170 -3.66 2.88 2.60
N ARG A 171 -3.01 1.80 3.05
CA ARG A 171 -3.23 1.22 4.38
C ARG A 171 -2.81 2.16 5.51
N GLN A 172 -1.62 2.76 5.40
CA GLN A 172 -1.12 3.76 6.34
C GLN A 172 -2.03 4.99 6.40
N GLN A 173 -2.61 5.41 5.27
CA GLN A 173 -3.55 6.52 5.25
C GLN A 173 -4.89 6.16 5.92
N SER A 174 -5.40 4.93 5.72
CA SER A 174 -6.57 4.44 6.47
C SER A 174 -6.30 4.48 7.98
N ILE A 175 -5.17 3.91 8.41
CA ILE A 175 -4.77 3.88 9.81
C ILE A 175 -4.61 5.29 10.37
N ARG A 176 -3.91 6.19 9.67
CA ARG A 176 -3.71 7.58 10.12
C ARG A 176 -5.02 8.32 10.36
N ARG A 177 -6.06 8.04 9.57
CA ARG A 177 -7.37 8.70 9.71
C ARG A 177 -8.15 8.19 10.92
N SER A 178 -8.14 6.88 11.17
CA SER A 178 -8.89 6.26 12.28
C SER A 178 -8.10 6.22 13.60
N TRP A 179 -6.79 6.48 13.57
CA TRP A 179 -5.93 6.39 14.74
C TRP A 179 -6.32 7.32 15.91
N PRO A 180 -6.64 8.61 15.71
CA PRO A 180 -7.05 9.48 16.82
C PRO A 180 -8.32 8.98 17.53
N GLU A 181 -9.25 8.41 16.76
CA GLU A 181 -10.49 7.84 17.29
C GLU A 181 -10.24 6.55 18.08
N ALA A 182 -9.31 5.71 17.62
CA ALA A 182 -8.83 4.56 18.37
C ALA A 182 -8.21 4.96 19.73
N LEU A 183 -7.41 6.04 19.73
CA LEU A 183 -6.78 6.56 20.96
C LEU A 183 -7.81 7.11 21.93
N ASP A 184 -8.83 7.80 21.44
CA ASP A 184 -9.91 8.33 22.28
C ASP A 184 -10.70 7.19 22.95
N LEU A 185 -11.01 6.12 22.21
CA LEU A 185 -11.64 4.92 22.79
C LEU A 185 -10.72 4.18 23.77
N LEU A 186 -9.42 4.11 23.48
CA LEU A 186 -8.42 3.54 24.40
C LEU A 186 -8.32 4.38 25.69
N LEU A 187 -8.35 5.70 25.58
CA LEU A 187 -8.32 6.59 26.73
C LEU A 187 -9.55 6.38 27.62
N ILE A 188 -10.75 6.39 27.04
CA ILE A 188 -12.00 6.20 27.78
C ILE A 188 -12.02 4.85 28.50
N THR A 189 -11.58 3.78 27.84
CA THR A 189 -11.55 2.43 28.43
C THR A 189 -10.53 2.31 29.56
N VAL A 190 -9.35 2.93 29.42
CA VAL A 190 -8.32 2.95 30.48
C VAL A 190 -8.74 3.85 31.65
N GLU A 191 -9.36 5.01 31.40
CA GLU A 191 -9.91 5.87 32.46
C GLU A 191 -11.07 5.22 33.21
N ALA A 192 -11.82 4.33 32.55
CA ALA A 192 -12.83 3.49 33.18
C ALA A 192 -12.23 2.35 34.04
N GLY A 193 -10.91 2.25 34.14
CA GLY A 193 -10.21 1.28 34.98
C GLY A 193 -9.95 -0.07 34.29
N MET A 194 -10.16 -0.19 32.97
CA MET A 194 -9.79 -1.41 32.25
C MET A 194 -8.27 -1.54 32.18
N GLY A 195 -7.76 -2.76 32.37
CA GLY A 195 -6.38 -3.09 32.08
C GLY A 195 -6.06 -2.89 30.58
N ILE A 196 -4.81 -2.53 30.28
CA ILE A 196 -4.38 -2.17 28.92
C ILE A 196 -4.70 -3.26 27.87
N GLU A 197 -4.51 -4.53 28.21
CA GLU A 197 -4.80 -5.65 27.30
C GLU A 197 -6.30 -5.76 26.98
N SER A 198 -7.16 -5.60 27.98
CA SER A 198 -8.61 -5.61 27.82
C SER A 198 -9.11 -4.37 27.06
N ALA A 199 -8.50 -3.21 27.29
CA ALA A 199 -8.77 -1.99 26.56
C ALA A 199 -8.44 -2.15 25.07
N PHE A 200 -7.26 -2.66 24.73
CA PHE A 200 -6.87 -2.95 23.35
C PHE A 200 -7.82 -3.93 22.67
N ARG A 201 -8.23 -5.01 23.35
CA ARG A 201 -9.24 -5.95 22.81
C ARG A 201 -10.54 -5.25 22.47
N LYS A 202 -11.08 -4.48 23.42
CA LYS A 202 -12.38 -3.80 23.27
C LYS A 202 -12.34 -2.79 22.12
N VAL A 203 -11.28 -2.00 22.02
CA VAL A 203 -11.11 -1.02 20.94
C VAL A 203 -10.94 -1.70 19.59
N GLY A 204 -10.20 -2.81 19.53
CA GLY A 204 -10.04 -3.60 18.31
C GLY A 204 -11.35 -4.16 17.76
N GLU A 205 -12.28 -4.54 18.65
CA GLU A 205 -13.61 -5.02 18.28
C GLU A 205 -14.52 -3.86 17.79
N GLU A 206 -14.49 -2.71 18.46
CA GLU A 206 -15.36 -1.57 18.16
C GLU A 206 -14.95 -0.85 16.86
N ILE A 207 -13.66 -0.60 16.68
CA ILE A 207 -13.13 0.17 15.54
C ILE A 207 -13.17 -0.60 14.22
N GLY A 208 -13.42 -1.92 14.28
CA GLY A 208 -13.52 -2.78 13.10
C GLY A 208 -14.60 -2.34 12.12
N THR A 209 -15.62 -1.62 12.60
CA THR A 209 -16.69 -1.04 11.77
C THR A 209 -16.23 0.17 10.95
N GLN A 210 -15.25 0.93 11.45
CA GLN A 210 -14.77 2.17 10.82
C GLN A 210 -13.52 1.93 9.96
N SER A 211 -12.56 1.18 10.51
CA SER A 211 -11.28 0.92 9.85
C SER A 211 -10.84 -0.52 10.15
N PRO A 212 -11.06 -1.45 9.23
CA PRO A 212 -10.66 -2.85 9.42
C PRO A 212 -9.15 -2.99 9.53
N GLU A 213 -8.36 -2.08 8.92
CA GLU A 213 -6.91 -2.13 9.00
C GLU A 213 -6.38 -1.76 10.39
N THR A 214 -6.96 -0.75 11.05
CA THR A 214 -6.57 -0.39 12.43
C THR A 214 -7.01 -1.45 13.42
N ALA A 215 -8.22 -1.99 13.25
CA ALA A 215 -8.72 -3.08 14.08
C ALA A 215 -7.81 -4.31 14.03
N GLU A 216 -7.38 -4.72 12.83
CA GLU A 216 -6.46 -5.85 12.65
C GLU A 216 -5.14 -5.64 13.42
N GLU A 217 -4.54 -4.44 13.36
CA GLU A 217 -3.28 -4.15 14.07
C GLU A 217 -3.46 -4.09 15.59
N ILE A 218 -4.57 -3.55 16.09
CA ILE A 218 -4.88 -3.49 17.52
C ILE A 218 -5.16 -4.88 18.08
N LEU A 219 -5.94 -5.71 17.37
CA LEU A 219 -6.23 -7.09 17.78
C LEU A 219 -4.98 -7.97 17.71
N LEU A 220 -4.12 -7.78 16.70
CA LEU A 220 -2.84 -8.48 16.64
C LEU A 220 -1.93 -8.10 17.81
N THR A 221 -1.89 -6.80 18.15
CA THR A 221 -1.12 -6.33 19.32
C THR A 221 -1.71 -6.86 20.62
N THR A 222 -3.03 -6.98 20.72
CA THR A 222 -3.70 -7.63 21.86
C THR A 222 -3.25 -9.09 22.01
N ALA A 223 -3.22 -9.84 20.91
CA ALA A 223 -2.73 -11.22 20.92
C ALA A 223 -1.25 -11.26 21.32
N GLU A 224 -0.42 -10.35 20.81
CA GLU A 224 0.98 -10.27 21.20
C GLU A 224 1.17 -9.94 22.68
N LEU A 225 0.40 -9.02 23.24
CA LEU A 225 0.45 -8.70 24.67
C LEU A 225 0.08 -9.91 25.54
N SER A 226 -0.82 -10.78 25.07
CA SER A 226 -1.19 -12.00 25.81
C SER A 226 -0.18 -13.16 25.68
N TYR A 227 0.62 -13.19 24.60
CA TYR A 227 1.55 -14.30 24.32
C TYR A 227 3.03 -13.96 24.54
N LEU A 228 3.44 -12.71 24.37
CA LEU A 228 4.83 -12.28 24.57
C LEU A 228 5.09 -12.05 26.05
N GLN A 229 6.29 -12.45 26.50
CA GLN A 229 6.75 -12.18 27.86
C GLN A 229 7.08 -10.70 28.07
N ASP A 230 7.54 -10.01 27.02
CA ASP A 230 7.86 -8.59 27.05
C ASP A 230 6.77 -7.77 26.32
N ARG A 231 6.00 -7.00 27.09
CA ARG A 231 4.97 -6.08 26.57
C ARG A 231 5.56 -4.96 25.73
N ARG A 232 6.79 -4.54 25.99
CA ARG A 232 7.47 -3.51 25.20
C ARG A 232 7.66 -3.97 23.77
N GLN A 233 8.04 -5.24 23.59
CA GLN A 233 8.21 -5.83 22.27
C GLN A 233 6.89 -5.85 21.49
N ALA A 234 5.75 -6.11 22.14
CA ALA A 234 4.43 -6.03 21.49
C ALA A 234 4.12 -4.61 21.00
N PHE A 235 4.39 -3.58 21.81
CA PHE A 235 4.21 -2.18 21.40
C PHE A 235 5.18 -1.78 20.29
N GLU A 236 6.46 -2.12 20.38
CA GLU A 236 7.43 -1.85 19.32
C GLU A 236 7.01 -2.50 18.00
N ASN A 237 6.52 -3.75 18.05
CA ASN A 237 6.05 -4.44 16.86
C ASN A 237 4.85 -3.71 16.24
N LEU A 238 3.91 -3.17 17.04
CA LEU A 238 2.80 -2.34 16.54
C LEU A 238 3.33 -1.11 15.78
N GLY A 239 4.30 -0.39 16.34
CA GLY A 239 4.89 0.79 15.71
C GLY A 239 5.68 0.46 14.42
N GLN A 240 6.33 -0.71 14.39
CA GLN A 240 7.03 -1.19 13.21
C GLN A 240 6.10 -1.65 12.09
N ARG A 241 5.02 -2.38 12.43
CA ARG A 241 4.03 -2.92 11.48
C ARG A 241 3.14 -1.86 10.85
N THR A 242 2.71 -0.87 11.63
CA THR A 242 1.85 0.21 11.10
C THR A 242 2.65 1.15 10.23
N GLY A 243 3.88 1.49 10.63
CA GLY A 243 4.74 2.43 9.92
C GLY A 243 4.17 3.86 9.86
N VAL A 244 3.21 4.17 10.74
CA VAL A 244 2.61 5.50 10.88
C VAL A 244 3.29 6.22 12.04
N GLU A 245 3.76 7.44 11.80
CA GLU A 245 4.49 8.24 12.80
C GLU A 245 3.67 8.48 14.08
N GLY A 246 2.39 8.84 13.95
CA GLY A 246 1.49 9.02 15.10
C GLY A 246 1.31 7.75 15.94
N VAL A 247 1.35 6.56 15.32
CA VAL A 247 1.31 5.29 16.07
C VAL A 247 2.62 5.05 16.82
N ARG A 248 3.76 5.32 16.17
CA ARG A 248 5.09 5.16 16.79
C ARG A 248 5.29 6.10 17.98
N ALA A 249 4.79 7.33 17.90
CA ALA A 249 4.82 8.29 19.01
C ALA A 249 4.05 7.75 20.22
N VAL A 250 2.83 7.24 20.01
CA VAL A 250 2.02 6.62 21.07
C VAL A 250 2.73 5.41 21.67
N VAL A 251 3.19 4.48 20.83
CA VAL A 251 3.91 3.27 21.25
C VAL A 251 5.09 3.63 22.15
N THR A 252 5.88 4.63 21.75
CA THR A 252 7.04 5.09 22.54
C THR A 252 6.58 5.64 23.89
N SER A 253 5.54 6.46 23.91
CA SER A 253 4.96 7.00 25.15
C SER A 253 4.43 5.89 26.08
N LEU A 254 3.74 4.89 25.54
CA LEU A 254 3.25 3.73 26.29
C LEU A 254 4.38 2.91 26.91
N ILE A 255 5.46 2.67 26.14
CA ILE A 255 6.65 1.97 26.64
C ILE A 255 7.30 2.75 27.80
N GLN A 256 7.38 4.08 27.69
CA GLN A 256 7.90 4.91 28.79
C GLN A 256 6.98 4.90 30.01
N ALA A 257 5.66 5.01 29.82
CA ALA A 257 4.70 4.94 30.91
C ALA A 257 4.80 3.61 31.66
N GLU A 258 4.93 2.49 30.94
CA GLU A 258 5.13 1.18 31.54
C GLU A 258 6.48 1.05 32.26
N LYS A 259 7.55 1.61 31.69
CA LYS A 259 8.90 1.57 32.28
C LYS A 259 9.03 2.39 33.56
N TYR A 260 8.43 3.58 33.58
CA TYR A 260 8.56 4.55 34.68
C TYR A 260 7.36 4.56 35.63
N GLY A 261 6.35 3.71 35.39
CA GLY A 261 5.17 3.60 36.24
C GLY A 261 4.24 4.82 36.18
N THR A 262 4.36 5.64 35.14
CA THR A 262 3.47 6.79 34.94
C THR A 262 2.06 6.30 34.60
N PRO A 263 0.98 6.92 35.14
CA PRO A 263 -0.38 6.51 34.81
C PRO A 263 -0.63 6.49 33.30
N LEU A 264 -0.96 5.32 32.74
CA LEU A 264 -1.20 5.12 31.31
C LEU A 264 -2.26 6.08 30.75
N GLY A 265 -3.30 6.39 31.52
CA GLY A 265 -4.33 7.36 31.15
C GLY A 265 -3.77 8.76 30.91
N GLN A 266 -2.78 9.20 31.70
CA GLN A 266 -2.13 10.51 31.51
C GLN A 266 -1.33 10.54 30.21
N ALA A 267 -0.55 9.50 29.92
CA ALA A 267 0.21 9.38 28.68
C ALA A 267 -0.70 9.33 27.44
N LEU A 268 -1.79 8.55 27.50
CA LEU A 268 -2.79 8.46 26.44
C LEU A 268 -3.53 9.79 26.23
N ARG A 269 -3.86 10.52 27.30
CA ARG A 269 -4.55 11.82 27.21
C ARG A 269 -3.72 12.86 26.48
N VAL A 270 -2.44 12.97 26.81
CA VAL A 270 -1.50 13.87 26.12
C VAL A 270 -1.41 13.50 24.65
N MET A 271 -1.24 12.22 24.34
CA MET A 271 -1.06 11.76 22.98
C MET A 271 -2.34 11.85 22.13
N ALA A 272 -3.51 11.66 22.74
CA ALA A 272 -4.81 11.89 22.11
C ALA A 272 -5.00 13.38 21.76
N GLN A 273 -4.63 14.28 22.68
CA GLN A 273 -4.66 15.72 22.44
C GLN A 273 -3.70 16.13 21.31
N GLU A 274 -2.45 15.64 21.33
CA GLU A 274 -1.48 15.88 20.26
C GLU A 274 -1.99 15.41 18.89
N ASN A 275 -2.66 14.26 18.82
CA ASN A 275 -3.23 13.76 17.56
C ASN A 275 -4.41 14.63 17.07
N ARG A 276 -5.21 15.19 17.98
CA ARG A 276 -6.29 16.14 17.63
C ARG A 276 -5.71 17.46 17.13
N ASP A 277 -4.69 17.99 17.81
CA ASP A 277 -4.00 19.23 17.42
C ASP A 277 -3.28 19.06 16.08
N MET A 278 -2.66 17.91 15.84
CA MET A 278 -2.05 17.57 14.55
C MET A 278 -3.09 17.57 13.43
N ARG A 279 -4.27 16.99 13.66
CA ARG A 279 -5.37 16.98 12.69
C ARG A 279 -5.87 18.39 12.38
N MET A 280 -5.94 19.27 13.39
CA MET A 280 -6.28 20.68 13.20
C MET A 280 -5.20 21.41 12.39
N SER A 281 -3.92 21.25 12.76
CA SER A 281 -2.79 21.86 12.05
C SER A 281 -2.71 21.40 10.59
N GLU A 282 -3.01 20.13 10.29
CA GLU A 282 -3.11 19.65 8.91
C GLU A 282 -4.24 20.33 8.14
N ALA A 283 -5.39 20.56 8.77
CA ALA A 283 -6.52 21.27 8.15
C ALA A 283 -6.16 22.74 7.90
N GLU A 284 -5.53 23.41 8.86
CA GLU A 284 -5.04 24.79 8.74
C GLU A 284 -3.99 24.92 7.64
N LYS A 285 -3.01 24.01 7.58
CA LYS A 285 -1.99 23.99 6.51
C LYS A 285 -2.64 23.82 5.14
N ARG A 286 -3.67 22.97 5.02
CA ARG A 286 -4.40 22.81 3.76
C ARG A 286 -5.13 24.10 3.39
N ALA A 287 -5.78 24.77 4.35
CA ALA A 287 -6.46 26.04 4.13
C ALA A 287 -5.48 27.16 3.73
N ALA A 288 -4.36 27.29 4.44
CA ALA A 288 -3.32 28.28 4.17
C ALA A 288 -2.60 28.05 2.82
N ALA A 289 -2.59 26.81 2.31
CA ALA A 289 -2.03 26.49 1.00
C ALA A 289 -2.99 26.74 -0.18
N LEU A 290 -4.26 27.11 0.07
CA LEU A 290 -5.23 27.40 -1.00
C LEU A 290 -4.91 28.69 -1.78
N PRO A 291 -4.58 29.84 -1.14
CA PRO A 291 -4.40 31.09 -1.88
C PRO A 291 -3.29 31.04 -2.95
N PRO A 292 -2.07 30.50 -2.67
CA PRO A 292 -1.03 30.41 -3.70
C PRO A 292 -1.40 29.47 -4.87
N LYS A 293 -2.23 28.45 -4.64
CA LYS A 293 -2.70 27.56 -5.71
C LYS A 293 -3.70 28.23 -6.64
N LEU A 294 -4.43 29.23 -6.15
CA LEU A 294 -5.38 30.02 -6.93
C LEU A 294 -4.71 31.19 -7.67
N THR A 295 -3.65 31.78 -7.12
CA THR A 295 -2.94 32.89 -7.76
C THR A 295 -2.20 32.47 -9.02
N VAL A 296 -1.66 31.24 -9.07
CA VAL A 296 -0.89 30.76 -10.25
C VAL A 296 -1.74 30.70 -11.53
N PRO A 297 -2.92 30.03 -11.56
CA PRO A 297 -3.80 30.09 -12.72
C PRO A 297 -4.26 31.51 -13.03
N MET A 298 -4.61 32.30 -12.00
CA MET A 298 -5.09 33.66 -12.19
C MET A 298 -4.05 34.52 -12.92
N ILE A 299 -2.79 34.51 -12.49
CA ILE A 299 -1.70 35.25 -13.15
C ILE A 299 -1.47 34.70 -14.58
N LEU A 300 -1.44 33.37 -14.75
CA LEU A 300 -1.24 32.74 -16.06
C LEU A 300 -2.30 33.15 -17.09
N PHE A 301 -3.56 33.32 -16.68
CA PHE A 301 -4.66 33.70 -17.58
C PHE A 301 -4.88 35.21 -17.70
N PHE A 302 -4.69 35.99 -16.61
CA PHE A 302 -4.90 37.43 -16.65
C PHE A 302 -3.74 38.18 -17.30
N LEU A 303 -2.49 37.79 -17.02
CA LEU A 303 -1.30 38.53 -17.48
C LEU A 303 -1.21 38.60 -19.02
N PRO A 304 -1.41 37.50 -19.79
CA PRO A 304 -1.36 37.57 -21.26
C PRO A 304 -2.48 38.43 -21.86
N VAL A 305 -3.68 38.37 -21.27
CA VAL A 305 -4.82 39.19 -21.71
C VAL A 305 -4.55 40.67 -21.44
N LEU A 306 -3.98 40.99 -20.27
CA LEU A 306 -3.57 42.36 -19.93
C LEU A 306 -2.55 42.90 -20.94
N PHE A 307 -1.52 42.12 -21.28
CA PHE A 307 -0.53 42.50 -22.29
C PHE A 307 -1.15 42.68 -23.68
N ALA A 308 -2.04 41.77 -24.10
CA ALA A 308 -2.73 41.90 -25.37
C ALA A 308 -3.51 43.22 -25.43
N VAL A 309 -4.28 43.56 -24.40
CA VAL A 309 -5.08 44.79 -24.35
C VAL A 309 -4.20 46.05 -24.35
N ILE A 310 -3.08 46.05 -23.63
CA ILE A 310 -2.17 47.20 -23.55
C ILE A 310 -1.38 47.40 -24.85
N ILE A 311 -0.88 46.32 -25.46
CA ILE A 311 -0.04 46.38 -26.67
C ILE A 311 -0.88 46.68 -27.92
N THR A 312 -2.13 46.21 -27.98
CA THR A 312 -3.02 46.39 -29.16
C THR A 312 -3.09 47.84 -29.68
N PRO A 313 -3.43 48.87 -28.86
CA PRO A 313 -3.51 50.24 -29.36
C PRO A 313 -2.15 50.82 -29.77
N ALA A 314 -1.07 50.44 -29.10
CA ALA A 314 0.28 50.88 -29.45
C ALA A 314 0.71 50.33 -30.82
N VAL A 315 0.40 49.07 -31.11
CA VAL A 315 0.64 48.47 -32.43
C VAL A 315 -0.21 49.14 -33.50
N ILE A 316 -1.50 49.39 -33.23
CA ILE A 316 -2.39 50.09 -34.17
C ILE A 316 -1.87 51.51 -34.48
N GLN A 317 -1.40 52.25 -33.48
CA GLN A 317 -0.83 53.60 -33.70
C GLN A 317 0.41 53.57 -34.59
N ILE A 318 1.33 52.62 -34.35
CA ILE A 318 2.55 52.45 -35.16
C ILE A 318 2.20 52.05 -36.60
N MET A 319 1.20 51.18 -36.80
CA MET A 319 0.77 50.79 -38.15
C MET A 319 -0.03 51.88 -38.88
N SER A 320 -0.63 52.82 -38.13
CA SER A 320 -1.36 53.97 -38.70
C SER A 320 -0.49 55.17 -39.03
N THR A 321 0.80 55.12 -38.70
CA THR A 321 1.82 56.14 -39.03
C THR A 321 2.65 55.67 -40.21
#